data_AF-A0A8W8LT48-F1
#
_entry.id   AF-A0A8W8LT48-F1
#
_cell.length_a   1.000
_cell.length_b   1.000
_cell.length_c   1.000
_cell.angle_alpha   90.00
_cell.angle_beta   90.00
_cell.angle_gamma   90.00
#
_symmetry.space_group_name_H-M   'P 1'
#
loop_
_entity.id
_entity.type
_entity.pdbx_description
1 polymer ?
#
loop_
_entity_poly.entity_id
_entity_poly.type
_entity_poly.pdbx_seq_one_letter_code
_entity_poly.pdbx_strand_id
1 'polypeptide(L)'
;DDSLWNIYKIPYHGQCTNPFEVPFQDGGFLSSCEGKEDGNYRFEHDSYYRQQGDYFGVGRQCDAYYRCQRGVASAVKCPNGTVFESVSRSCKPGNHSIELGCQLYCNPNFKMWNGFPNNLAECPYPEQFSDVTHRCENFTKVTCGSRPQVKDYCKYWVQLFMNRHMGNCQAYHFSCAGLPDGFNEHPVKRPGPFYIICLQERVIAEGTCPRDTDWQAQMFPYNGKCTHRFAIPISWFKIGLLPDCSGKADGHYQYPTRPCDVYYKCEGGVATAVKCPPNTNFDTATRVCSVSASCSSAQL
;
A
#
# COMPACT_ATOMS: atom_id res chain seq x y z
N ASP A 1 7.95 35.05 21.46
CA ASP A 1 9.19 34.97 20.68
C ASP A 1 8.89 34.13 19.45
N ASP A 2 8.70 34.78 18.31
CA ASP A 2 8.17 34.15 17.10
C ASP A 2 9.20 33.30 16.35
N SER A 3 10.46 33.30 16.82
CA SER A 3 11.47 32.32 16.42
C SER A 3 11.03 30.88 16.74
N LEU A 4 10.22 30.69 17.79
CA LEU A 4 9.65 29.38 18.19
C LEU A 4 8.61 28.84 17.20
N TRP A 5 7.92 29.71 16.45
CA TRP A 5 6.87 29.30 15.53
C TRP A 5 7.40 29.03 14.12
N ASN A 6 8.59 29.55 13.79
CA ASN A 6 9.23 29.44 12.47
C ASN A 6 8.26 29.73 11.32
N ILE A 7 7.51 30.84 11.42
CA ILE A 7 6.51 31.26 10.43
C ILE A 7 6.62 32.75 10.11
N TYR A 8 6.33 33.13 8.86
CA TYR A 8 6.18 34.54 8.50
C TYR A 8 4.99 35.18 9.22
N LYS A 9 5.20 36.39 9.73
CA LYS A 9 4.15 37.19 10.36
C LYS A 9 3.28 37.89 9.31
N ILE A 10 2.05 38.18 9.68
CA ILE A 10 1.09 38.96 8.87
C ILE A 10 0.76 40.29 9.55
N PRO A 11 0.44 41.36 8.78
CA PRO A 11 -0.04 42.60 9.36
C PRO A 11 -1.42 42.41 10.01
N TYR A 12 -1.55 42.78 11.29
CA TYR A 12 -2.82 42.76 12.03
C TYR A 12 -2.81 43.90 13.05
N HIS A 13 -3.84 44.75 13.05
CA HIS A 13 -3.94 45.99 13.86
C HIS A 13 -2.66 46.85 13.88
N GLY A 14 -2.01 47.01 12.73
CA GLY A 14 -0.81 47.84 12.58
C GLY A 14 0.49 47.20 13.10
N GLN A 15 0.49 45.91 13.46
CA GLN A 15 1.67 45.17 13.89
C GLN A 15 1.86 43.87 13.10
N CYS A 16 3.11 43.44 12.93
CA CYS A 16 3.42 42.12 12.38
C CYS A 16 3.16 41.06 13.44
N THR A 17 2.09 40.28 13.26
CA THR A 17 1.57 39.30 14.23
C THR A 17 1.70 37.88 13.69
N ASN A 18 1.87 36.91 14.58
CA ASN A 18 1.85 35.50 14.21
C ASN A 18 0.46 35.13 13.67
N PRO A 19 0.34 34.52 12.47
CA PRO A 19 -0.95 34.15 11.89
C PRO A 19 -1.80 33.25 12.80
N PHE A 20 -1.17 32.42 13.64
CA PHE A 20 -1.88 31.56 14.61
C PHE A 20 -2.48 32.33 15.78
N GLU A 21 -2.11 33.59 15.98
CA GLU A 21 -2.67 34.49 17.01
C GLU A 21 -3.73 35.43 16.45
N VAL A 22 -3.92 35.44 15.12
CA VAL A 22 -4.91 36.26 14.43
C VAL A 22 -6.19 35.42 14.21
N PRO A 23 -7.38 35.93 14.55
CA PRO A 23 -8.65 35.24 14.28
C PRO A 23 -8.79 34.83 12.81
N PHE A 24 -9.38 33.66 12.57
CA PHE A 24 -9.58 33.16 11.20
C PHE A 24 -10.39 34.13 10.32
N GLN A 25 -11.42 34.77 10.87
CA GLN A 25 -12.23 35.78 10.17
C GLN A 25 -11.42 37.01 9.72
N ASP A 26 -10.28 37.27 10.35
CA ASP A 26 -9.39 38.39 10.05
C ASP A 26 -8.19 37.97 9.18
N GLY A 27 -8.25 36.76 8.60
CA GLY A 27 -7.22 36.21 7.72
C GLY A 27 -6.09 35.46 8.43
N GLY A 28 -6.24 35.17 9.73
CA GLY A 28 -5.34 34.31 10.49
C GLY A 28 -5.75 32.84 10.53
N PHE A 29 -5.26 32.11 11.53
CA PHE A 29 -5.55 30.68 11.76
C PHE A 29 -6.14 30.39 13.14
N LEU A 30 -6.31 31.39 14.01
CA LEU A 30 -6.87 31.19 15.33
C LEU A 30 -8.38 30.91 15.22
N SER A 31 -8.77 29.69 15.58
CA SER A 31 -10.17 29.26 15.63
C SER A 31 -10.94 29.96 16.75
N SER A 32 -12.26 30.05 16.58
CA SER A 32 -13.17 30.62 17.58
C SER A 32 -13.42 29.67 18.75
N CYS A 33 -13.67 30.23 19.94
CA CYS A 33 -14.14 29.50 21.12
C CYS A 33 -15.67 29.43 21.23
N GLU A 34 -16.39 29.91 20.22
CA GLU A 34 -17.86 29.84 20.18
C GLU A 34 -18.34 28.38 20.28
N GLY A 35 -19.24 28.12 21.23
CA GLY A 35 -19.76 26.77 21.49
C GLY A 35 -18.77 25.80 22.12
N LYS A 36 -17.58 26.26 22.56
CA LYS A 36 -16.57 25.43 23.22
C LYS A 36 -16.45 25.77 24.70
N GLU A 37 -16.24 24.75 25.51
CA GLU A 37 -15.87 24.92 26.92
C GLU A 37 -14.41 25.34 27.07
N ASP A 38 -14.05 25.81 28.26
CA ASP A 38 -12.65 26.11 28.60
C ASP A 38 -11.79 24.85 28.44
N GLY A 39 -10.72 24.96 27.67
CA GLY A 39 -9.90 23.79 27.31
C GLY A 39 -8.93 24.05 26.18
N ASN A 40 -8.18 23.00 25.84
CA ASN A 40 -7.17 23.01 24.79
C ASN A 40 -7.66 22.21 23.58
N TYR A 41 -7.50 22.78 22.38
CA TYR A 41 -8.04 22.25 21.13
C TYR A 41 -6.99 22.33 20.02
N ARG A 42 -6.96 21.34 19.12
CA ARG A 42 -6.13 21.42 17.90
C ARG A 42 -6.65 22.51 16.98
N PHE A 43 -5.77 23.16 16.24
CA PHE A 43 -6.18 24.09 15.19
C PHE A 43 -7.04 23.39 14.15
N GLU A 44 -8.16 24.00 13.79
CA GLU A 44 -9.15 23.43 12.86
C GLU A 44 -8.97 23.92 11.43
N HIS A 45 -8.21 24.99 11.25
CA HIS A 45 -8.02 25.63 9.96
C HIS A 45 -6.69 25.27 9.34
N ASP A 46 -6.77 25.01 8.04
CA ASP A 46 -5.63 24.68 7.22
C ASP A 46 -4.64 25.85 7.14
N SER A 47 -3.34 25.56 7.28
CA SER A 47 -2.32 26.59 7.10
C SER A 47 -2.03 26.73 5.60
N TYR A 48 -2.69 27.66 4.92
CA TYR A 48 -2.60 27.81 3.46
C TYR A 48 -1.19 28.16 2.94
N TYR A 49 -0.19 28.35 3.82
CA TYR A 49 1.20 28.60 3.47
C TYR A 49 1.94 27.32 3.06
N ARG A 50 1.55 26.74 1.92
CA ARG A 50 2.21 25.60 1.26
C ARG A 50 3.73 25.79 1.03
N GLN A 51 4.23 27.03 1.06
CA GLN A 51 5.66 27.34 0.92
C GLN A 51 6.50 27.09 2.18
N GLN A 52 5.88 26.77 3.34
CA GLN A 52 6.57 26.63 4.64
C GLN A 52 6.46 25.23 5.26
N GLY A 53 6.14 24.19 4.46
CA GLY A 53 6.28 22.80 4.88
C GLY A 53 4.98 22.04 5.17
N ASP A 54 3.80 22.59 4.87
CA ASP A 54 2.53 21.88 5.00
C ASP A 54 1.88 21.66 3.63
N TYR A 55 2.30 20.60 2.94
CA TYR A 55 1.79 20.28 1.61
C TYR A 55 0.33 19.82 1.64
N PHE A 56 -0.09 19.19 2.74
CA PHE A 56 -1.41 18.58 2.91
C PHE A 56 -2.45 19.55 3.47
N GLY A 57 -2.03 20.75 3.85
CA GLY A 57 -2.89 21.81 4.32
C GLY A 57 -3.32 21.66 5.78
N VAL A 58 -3.02 20.56 6.48
CA VAL A 58 -3.63 20.28 7.79
C VAL A 58 -3.16 21.19 8.94
N GLY A 59 -2.18 22.05 8.71
CA GLY A 59 -1.71 23.04 9.66
C GLY A 59 -0.93 22.45 10.83
N ARG A 60 -0.93 23.18 11.94
CA ARG A 60 -0.12 22.90 13.13
C ARG A 60 -0.87 21.95 14.07
N GLN A 61 -0.90 20.67 13.70
CA GLN A 61 -1.63 19.68 14.48
C GLN A 61 -0.83 19.16 15.67
N CYS A 62 0.46 18.90 15.50
CA CYS A 62 1.26 18.18 16.49
C CYS A 62 2.07 19.06 17.44
N ASP A 63 2.44 20.27 17.02
CA ASP A 63 3.41 21.11 17.71
C ASP A 63 2.82 22.38 18.34
N ALA A 64 1.50 22.59 18.20
CA ALA A 64 0.77 23.70 18.78
C ALA A 64 -0.72 23.35 18.93
N TYR A 65 -1.43 24.16 19.73
CA TYR A 65 -2.86 24.09 19.93
C TYR A 65 -3.40 25.49 20.24
N TYR A 66 -4.71 25.68 20.30
CA TYR A 66 -5.31 26.89 20.87
C TYR A 66 -6.05 26.55 22.16
N ARG A 67 -6.04 27.50 23.08
CA ARG A 67 -6.70 27.40 24.39
C ARG A 67 -7.84 28.38 24.46
N CYS A 68 -9.01 27.88 24.84
CA CYS A 68 -10.18 28.67 25.19
C CYS A 68 -10.22 28.92 26.69
N GLN A 69 -10.31 30.19 27.08
CA GLN A 69 -10.54 30.61 28.46
C GLN A 69 -11.56 31.74 28.48
N ARG A 70 -12.72 31.49 29.10
CA ARG A 70 -13.84 32.44 29.18
C ARG A 70 -14.22 33.00 27.80
N GLY A 71 -14.25 32.12 26.79
CA GLY A 71 -14.57 32.46 25.41
C GLY A 71 -13.45 33.15 24.61
N VAL A 72 -12.27 33.38 25.20
CA VAL A 72 -11.12 33.96 24.50
C VAL A 72 -10.18 32.87 24.02
N ALA A 73 -9.91 32.85 22.72
CA ALA A 73 -8.94 31.94 22.09
C ALA A 73 -7.52 32.50 22.21
N SER A 74 -6.55 31.63 22.49
CA SER A 74 -5.13 31.98 22.51
C SER A 74 -4.29 30.83 21.94
N ALA A 75 -3.35 31.13 21.06
CA ALA A 75 -2.44 30.12 20.52
C ALA A 75 -1.38 29.73 21.55
N VAL A 76 -1.08 28.43 21.62
CA VAL A 76 -0.05 27.89 22.50
C VAL A 76 0.85 26.94 21.73
N LYS A 77 2.16 27.21 21.77
CA LYS A 77 3.20 26.36 21.19
C LYS A 77 3.57 25.27 22.20
N CYS A 78 3.71 24.03 21.75
CA CYS A 78 4.27 22.99 22.61
C CYS A 78 5.76 23.22 22.87
N PRO A 79 6.24 23.01 24.11
CA PRO A 79 7.67 23.02 24.42
C PRO A 79 8.46 22.05 23.52
N ASN A 80 9.74 22.38 23.28
CA ASN A 80 10.63 21.49 22.53
C ASN A 80 10.67 20.08 23.14
N GLY A 81 10.64 19.05 22.29
CA GLY A 81 10.60 17.65 22.74
C GLY A 81 9.21 17.14 23.12
N THR A 82 8.16 17.96 22.98
CA THR A 82 6.77 17.56 23.26
C THR A 82 5.85 17.79 22.05
N VAL A 83 4.75 17.04 22.01
CA VAL A 83 3.69 17.16 21.01
C VAL A 83 2.32 17.16 21.68
N PHE A 84 1.32 17.73 21.01
CA PHE A 84 -0.05 17.76 21.51
C PHE A 84 -0.72 16.39 21.42
N GLU A 85 -1.07 15.82 22.57
CA GLU A 85 -1.82 14.57 22.70
C GLU A 85 -3.32 14.88 22.79
N SER A 86 -4.14 14.28 21.91
CA SER A 86 -5.58 14.55 21.85
C SER A 86 -6.33 14.11 23.12
N VAL A 87 -5.88 13.03 23.77
CA VAL A 87 -6.59 12.42 24.91
C VAL A 87 -6.47 13.29 26.16
N SER A 88 -5.25 13.63 26.59
CA SER A 88 -5.08 14.54 27.72
C SER A 88 -5.26 16.02 27.35
N ARG A 89 -5.44 16.33 26.06
CA ARG A 89 -5.47 17.70 25.51
C ARG A 89 -4.30 18.56 26.02
N SER A 90 -3.08 18.02 26.01
CA SER A 90 -1.90 18.72 26.51
C SER A 90 -0.64 18.31 25.76
N CYS A 91 0.43 19.09 25.91
CA CYS A 91 1.72 18.72 25.34
C CYS A 91 2.40 17.64 26.20
N LYS A 92 2.73 16.52 25.57
CA LYS A 92 3.39 15.37 26.20
C LYS A 92 4.68 15.00 25.45
N PRO A 93 5.70 14.50 26.14
CA PRO A 93 6.87 13.93 25.48
C PRO A 93 6.52 12.63 24.77
N GLY A 94 7.35 12.23 23.80
CA GLY A 94 7.19 10.99 23.06
C GLY A 94 6.22 11.07 21.89
N ASN A 95 5.90 9.92 21.32
CA ASN A 95 5.05 9.83 20.14
C ASN A 95 3.58 9.64 20.54
N HIS A 96 2.68 10.34 19.85
CA HIS A 96 1.25 10.32 20.17
C HIS A 96 0.43 10.20 18.90
N SER A 97 -0.68 9.47 18.96
CA SER A 97 -1.57 9.36 17.80
C SER A 97 -2.21 10.67 17.43
N ILE A 98 -2.62 10.73 16.17
CA ILE A 98 -3.43 11.81 15.63
C ILE A 98 -4.63 11.23 14.89
N GLU A 99 -5.72 11.98 14.87
CA GLU A 99 -7.01 11.55 14.29
C GLU A 99 -6.99 11.48 12.76
N LEU A 100 -5.99 12.11 12.10
CA LEU A 100 -5.89 12.19 10.65
C LEU A 100 -5.67 10.83 9.95
N GLY A 101 -5.11 9.85 10.65
CA GLY A 101 -4.86 8.54 10.08
C GLY A 101 -4.19 7.60 11.05
N CYS A 102 -4.45 6.30 10.92
CA CYS A 102 -3.89 5.30 11.82
C CYS A 102 -2.38 5.10 11.60
N GLN A 103 -1.90 5.36 10.39
CA GLN A 103 -0.47 5.36 10.06
C GLN A 103 0.22 6.68 10.45
N LEU A 104 -0.54 7.73 10.76
CA LEU A 104 -0.01 9.05 11.11
C LEU A 104 0.11 9.19 12.63
N TYR A 105 1.11 9.94 13.06
CA TYR A 105 1.35 10.21 14.48
C TYR A 105 2.20 11.46 14.68
N CYS A 106 2.04 12.08 15.84
CA CYS A 106 2.89 13.17 16.27
C CYS A 106 4.20 12.63 16.86
N ASN A 107 5.33 13.15 16.38
CA ASN A 107 6.68 12.81 16.80
C ASN A 107 7.50 14.09 17.01
N PRO A 108 7.92 14.42 18.25
CA PRO A 108 8.61 15.67 18.57
C PRO A 108 9.99 15.82 17.90
N ASN A 109 10.56 14.71 17.42
CA ASN A 109 11.88 14.68 16.79
C ASN A 109 11.78 14.58 15.26
N PHE A 110 10.57 14.48 14.71
CA PHE A 110 10.40 14.34 13.27
C PHE A 110 10.63 15.68 12.56
N LYS A 111 11.64 15.70 11.70
CA LYS A 111 11.99 16.83 10.85
C LYS A 111 12.11 16.35 9.40
N MET A 112 11.00 16.39 8.66
CA MET A 112 11.03 16.08 7.23
C MET A 112 11.22 17.36 6.41
N TRP A 113 11.95 17.24 5.29
CA TRP A 113 12.24 18.36 4.38
C TRP A 113 10.96 18.85 3.66
N ASN A 114 10.56 20.10 3.92
CA ASN A 114 9.58 20.94 3.20
C ASN A 114 8.25 20.32 2.69
N GLY A 115 7.65 19.36 3.41
CA GLY A 115 6.39 18.72 2.97
C GLY A 115 5.39 18.32 4.04
N PHE A 116 5.87 17.94 5.22
CA PHE A 116 5.00 17.53 6.33
C PHE A 116 4.90 18.62 7.38
N PRO A 117 3.71 18.81 7.98
CA PRO A 117 3.55 19.61 9.18
C PRO A 117 4.60 19.28 10.24
N ASN A 118 5.00 20.29 10.99
CA ASN A 118 5.96 20.12 12.08
C ASN A 118 5.53 19.00 13.04
N ASN A 119 6.48 18.13 13.35
CA ASN A 119 6.28 16.99 14.26
C ASN A 119 5.19 15.99 13.81
N LEU A 120 4.72 16.03 12.56
CA LEU A 120 3.80 15.00 12.03
C LEU A 120 4.58 13.97 11.23
N ALA A 121 4.55 12.72 11.67
CA ALA A 121 5.23 11.59 11.06
C ALA A 121 4.23 10.56 10.53
N GLU A 122 4.72 9.70 9.64
CA GLU A 122 3.98 8.57 9.07
C GLU A 122 4.75 7.27 9.30
N CYS A 123 4.05 6.20 9.66
CA CYS A 123 4.64 4.88 9.81
C CYS A 123 5.08 4.31 8.44
N PRO A 124 6.15 3.49 8.39
CA PRO A 124 6.50 2.78 7.17
C PRO A 124 5.33 1.91 6.70
N TYR A 125 5.02 1.93 5.40
CA TYR A 125 4.00 1.03 4.88
C TYR A 125 4.43 -0.46 5.05
N PRO A 126 3.54 -1.38 5.47
CA PRO A 126 2.11 -1.21 5.79
C PRO A 126 1.81 -0.95 7.28
N GLU A 127 2.82 -0.68 8.12
CA GLU A 127 2.69 -0.49 9.57
C GLU A 127 1.71 0.63 9.97
N GLN A 128 1.19 0.53 11.19
CA GLN A 128 0.26 1.47 11.80
C GLN A 128 0.76 1.89 13.19
N PHE A 129 0.34 3.06 13.66
CA PHE A 129 0.77 3.60 14.95
C PHE A 129 -0.10 3.07 16.10
N SER A 130 0.53 2.40 17.06
CA SER A 130 -0.12 1.84 18.24
C SER A 130 -0.19 2.84 19.39
N ASP A 131 -1.40 3.07 19.91
CA ASP A 131 -1.63 3.95 21.08
C ASP A 131 -1.21 3.29 22.40
N VAL A 132 -0.99 1.97 22.38
CA VAL A 132 -0.58 1.21 23.56
C VAL A 132 0.93 1.28 23.75
N THR A 133 1.69 1.15 22.66
CA THR A 133 3.16 1.09 22.70
C THR A 133 3.83 2.38 22.26
N HIS A 134 3.06 3.33 21.71
CA HIS A 134 3.53 4.59 21.14
C HIS A 134 4.55 4.41 20.01
N ARG A 135 4.38 3.36 19.20
CA ARG A 135 5.29 2.96 18.11
C ARG A 135 4.54 2.50 16.87
N CYS A 136 5.23 2.52 15.73
CA CYS A 136 4.78 1.85 14.52
C CYS A 136 4.94 0.34 14.67
N GLU A 137 3.87 -0.38 14.38
CA GLU A 137 3.82 -1.84 14.49
C GLU A 137 3.08 -2.45 13.30
N ASN A 138 3.19 -3.77 13.15
CA ASN A 138 2.48 -4.49 12.11
C ASN A 138 0.97 -4.20 12.19
N PHE A 139 0.38 -3.79 11.06
CA PHE A 139 -1.02 -3.36 10.98
C PHE A 139 -2.03 -4.40 11.45
N THR A 140 -1.69 -5.69 11.41
CA THR A 140 -2.57 -6.77 11.90
C THR A 140 -2.68 -6.80 13.43
N LYS A 141 -1.77 -6.14 14.16
CA LYS A 141 -1.73 -6.08 15.62
C LYS A 141 -2.25 -4.77 16.20
N VAL A 142 -2.43 -3.75 15.36
CA VAL A 142 -2.80 -2.40 15.80
C VAL A 142 -4.29 -2.19 15.67
N THR A 143 -4.93 -1.68 16.73
CA THR A 143 -6.33 -1.27 16.71
C THR A 143 -6.43 0.23 16.44
N CYS A 144 -6.92 0.60 15.27
CA CYS A 144 -6.99 2.00 14.83
C CYS A 144 -8.17 2.79 15.42
N GLY A 145 -9.20 2.11 15.94
CA GLY A 145 -10.43 2.76 16.40
C GLY A 145 -11.09 3.58 15.29
N SER A 146 -11.33 4.86 15.55
CA SER A 146 -11.90 5.81 14.59
C SER A 146 -10.90 6.38 13.58
N ARG A 147 -9.59 6.13 13.75
CA ARG A 147 -8.56 6.69 12.87
C ARG A 147 -8.66 6.06 11.47
N PRO A 148 -8.76 6.87 10.40
CA PRO A 148 -8.82 6.38 9.03
C PRO A 148 -7.61 5.49 8.69
N GLN A 149 -7.84 4.40 7.96
CA GLN A 149 -6.78 3.50 7.53
C GLN A 149 -6.49 3.68 6.04
N VAL A 150 -5.31 4.20 5.73
CA VAL A 150 -4.81 4.19 4.35
C VAL A 150 -4.21 2.81 4.07
N LYS A 151 -4.76 2.10 3.08
CA LYS A 151 -4.33 0.74 2.71
C LYS A 151 -3.46 0.70 1.44
N ASP A 152 -3.54 1.76 0.64
CA ASP A 152 -2.81 1.91 -0.61
C ASP A 152 -1.49 2.63 -0.37
N TYR A 153 -0.37 2.01 -0.76
CA TYR A 153 0.97 2.58 -0.63
C TYR A 153 1.07 3.96 -1.27
N CYS A 154 0.52 4.15 -2.47
CA CYS A 154 0.61 5.42 -3.19
C CYS A 154 -0.25 6.53 -2.60
N LYS A 155 -1.11 6.21 -1.61
CA LYS A 155 -1.90 7.18 -0.85
C LYS A 155 -1.28 7.53 0.50
N TYR A 156 -0.17 6.90 0.90
CA TYR A 156 0.62 7.36 2.04
C TYR A 156 1.15 8.75 1.75
N TRP A 157 1.12 9.62 2.74
CA TRP A 157 1.47 11.03 2.59
C TRP A 157 2.93 11.21 2.16
N VAL A 158 3.85 10.37 2.67
CA VAL A 158 5.25 10.41 2.25
C VAL A 158 5.34 10.15 0.75
N GLN A 159 4.58 9.18 0.24
CA GLN A 159 4.57 8.83 -1.17
C GLN A 159 3.93 9.92 -2.04
N LEU A 160 2.81 10.49 -1.59
CA LEU A 160 2.16 11.63 -2.27
C LEU A 160 3.11 12.82 -2.39
N PHE A 161 3.85 13.14 -1.32
CA PHE A 161 4.77 14.26 -1.33
C PHE A 161 6.01 14.02 -2.20
N MET A 162 6.61 12.82 -2.12
CA MET A 162 7.79 12.45 -2.92
C MET A 162 7.47 12.38 -4.42
N ASN A 163 6.31 11.85 -4.78
CA ASN A 163 5.91 11.69 -6.18
C ASN A 163 5.25 12.94 -6.79
N ARG A 164 5.09 14.03 -6.02
CA ARG A 164 4.61 15.34 -6.49
C ARG A 164 5.26 15.80 -7.79
N HIS A 165 6.57 15.55 -7.92
CA HIS A 165 7.38 15.95 -9.07
C HIS A 165 7.97 14.77 -9.86
N MET A 166 8.07 13.60 -9.23
CA MET A 166 8.79 12.43 -9.76
C MET A 166 7.93 11.47 -10.61
N GLY A 167 6.65 11.78 -10.80
CA GLY A 167 5.77 11.02 -11.69
C GLY A 167 4.74 10.16 -10.96
N ASN A 168 4.20 9.16 -11.66
CA ASN A 168 3.06 8.38 -11.19
C ASN A 168 3.51 7.20 -10.31
N CYS A 169 3.31 7.29 -8.99
CA CYS A 169 3.59 6.19 -8.05
C CYS A 169 2.94 4.86 -8.48
N GLN A 170 1.73 4.95 -9.04
CA GLN A 170 0.93 3.82 -9.47
C GLN A 170 1.51 3.10 -10.70
N ALA A 171 2.55 3.65 -11.34
CA ALA A 171 3.30 2.96 -12.39
C ALA A 171 4.24 1.89 -11.82
N TYR A 172 4.65 2.01 -10.55
CA TYR A 172 5.64 1.14 -9.92
C TYR A 172 5.10 0.40 -8.70
N HIS A 173 4.07 0.94 -8.04
CA HIS A 173 3.41 0.33 -6.89
C HIS A 173 1.93 0.11 -7.20
N PHE A 174 1.39 -1.02 -6.74
CA PHE A 174 0.05 -1.46 -7.12
C PHE A 174 -0.81 -1.66 -5.88
N SER A 175 -2.12 -1.62 -6.08
CA SER A 175 -3.10 -1.69 -4.99
C SER A 175 -3.70 -3.08 -4.89
N CYS A 176 -3.92 -3.53 -3.66
CA CYS A 176 -4.72 -4.72 -3.34
C CYS A 176 -6.20 -4.39 -3.13
N ALA A 177 -6.63 -3.15 -3.42
CA ALA A 177 -8.02 -2.75 -3.32
C ALA A 177 -8.93 -3.64 -4.19
N GLY A 178 -9.92 -4.28 -3.55
CA GLY A 178 -10.85 -5.20 -4.21
C GLY A 178 -10.28 -6.57 -4.58
N LEU A 179 -9.01 -6.88 -4.22
CA LEU A 179 -8.42 -8.20 -4.42
C LEU A 179 -8.60 -9.08 -3.16
N PRO A 180 -8.76 -10.40 -3.31
CA PRO A 180 -8.78 -11.32 -2.18
C PRO A 180 -7.42 -11.38 -1.47
N ASP A 181 -7.46 -11.72 -0.20
CA ASP A 181 -6.24 -12.00 0.56
C ASP A 181 -5.49 -13.21 -0.02
N GLY A 182 -4.15 -13.15 0.03
CA GLY A 182 -3.25 -14.15 -0.51
C GLY A 182 -2.69 -13.79 -1.88
N PHE A 183 -2.41 -14.81 -2.69
CA PHE A 183 -1.68 -14.69 -3.94
C PHE A 183 -2.58 -14.17 -5.08
N ASN A 184 -2.16 -13.09 -5.71
CA ASN A 184 -2.87 -12.44 -6.80
C ASN A 184 -1.95 -12.22 -8.01
N GLU A 185 -2.53 -12.29 -9.22
CA GLU A 185 -1.85 -11.85 -10.42
C GLU A 185 -1.51 -10.36 -10.31
N HIS A 186 -0.34 -9.97 -10.80
CA HIS A 186 0.03 -8.57 -10.78
C HIS A 186 -0.92 -7.74 -11.68
N PRO A 187 -1.62 -6.70 -11.18
CA PRO A 187 -2.70 -6.03 -11.92
C PRO A 187 -2.27 -5.37 -13.24
N VAL A 188 -1.06 -4.79 -13.26
CA VAL A 188 -0.54 -4.04 -14.42
C VAL A 188 0.46 -4.84 -15.27
N LYS A 189 1.41 -5.57 -14.66
CA LYS A 189 2.43 -6.37 -15.37
C LYS A 189 1.91 -7.70 -15.94
N ARG A 190 0.61 -7.80 -16.19
CA ARG A 190 -0.04 -8.97 -16.82
C ARG A 190 -0.18 -8.78 -18.34
N PRO A 191 -0.15 -9.87 -19.15
CA PRO A 191 0.23 -11.21 -18.75
C PRO A 191 1.74 -11.29 -18.50
N GLY A 192 2.14 -11.89 -17.37
CA GLY A 192 3.54 -11.96 -16.98
C GLY A 192 3.72 -12.81 -15.73
N PRO A 193 4.97 -13.17 -15.38
CA PRO A 193 5.25 -14.02 -14.22
C PRO A 193 5.12 -13.28 -12.88
N PHE A 194 4.61 -12.05 -12.85
CA PHE A 194 4.63 -11.19 -11.66
C PHE A 194 3.37 -11.39 -10.81
N TYR A 195 3.53 -11.48 -9.49
CA TYR A 195 2.44 -11.60 -8.53
C TYR A 195 2.57 -10.59 -7.39
N ILE A 196 1.45 -10.36 -6.70
CA ILE A 196 1.40 -9.64 -5.43
C ILE A 196 0.71 -10.51 -4.38
N ILE A 197 1.11 -10.35 -3.12
CA ILE A 197 0.45 -10.97 -1.98
C ILE A 197 -0.32 -9.89 -1.25
N CYS A 198 -1.63 -10.08 -1.14
CA CYS A 198 -2.55 -9.16 -0.49
C CYS A 198 -2.90 -9.64 0.91
N LEU A 199 -3.03 -8.71 1.85
CA LEU A 199 -3.62 -8.97 3.16
C LEU A 199 -4.38 -7.73 3.62
N GLN A 200 -5.68 -7.87 3.85
CA GLN A 200 -6.59 -6.80 4.22
C GLN A 200 -6.46 -5.59 3.27
N GLU A 201 -6.47 -5.86 1.96
CA GLU A 201 -6.30 -4.88 0.87
C GLU A 201 -4.94 -4.14 0.85
N ARG A 202 -3.93 -4.62 1.58
CA ARG A 202 -2.55 -4.12 1.54
C ARG A 202 -1.63 -5.07 0.79
N VAL A 203 -0.68 -4.54 0.02
CA VAL A 203 0.40 -5.34 -0.57
C VAL A 203 1.40 -5.65 0.54
N ILE A 204 1.53 -6.93 0.90
CA ILE A 204 2.49 -7.36 1.92
C ILE A 204 3.73 -8.02 1.32
N ALA A 205 3.65 -8.45 0.06
CA ALA A 205 4.79 -8.90 -0.72
C ALA A 205 4.49 -8.76 -2.22
N GLU A 206 5.54 -8.69 -3.02
CA GLU A 206 5.48 -8.82 -4.47
C GLU A 206 6.61 -9.73 -4.94
N GLY A 207 6.46 -10.31 -6.13
CA GLY A 207 7.50 -11.17 -6.66
C GLY A 207 7.27 -11.62 -8.09
N THR A 208 8.17 -12.48 -8.53
CA THR A 208 8.12 -13.13 -9.85
C THR A 208 8.08 -14.63 -9.64
N CYS A 209 7.17 -15.31 -10.31
CA CYS A 209 7.10 -16.76 -10.33
C CYS A 209 8.41 -17.32 -10.89
N PRO A 210 9.04 -18.29 -10.20
CA PRO A 210 10.29 -18.89 -10.65
C PRO A 210 10.07 -19.71 -11.94
N ARG A 211 11.17 -20.12 -12.57
CA ARG A 211 11.08 -21.19 -13.57
C ARG A 211 10.89 -22.52 -12.87
N ASP A 212 10.07 -23.36 -13.47
CA ASP A 212 9.93 -24.75 -13.10
C ASP A 212 11.12 -25.53 -13.68
N THR A 213 11.99 -26.06 -12.83
CA THR A 213 13.14 -26.88 -13.24
C THR A 213 12.73 -28.28 -13.67
N ASP A 214 11.62 -28.80 -13.14
CA ASP A 214 11.13 -30.10 -13.55
C ASP A 214 10.51 -29.96 -14.93
N TRP A 215 9.61 -28.99 -15.12
CA TRP A 215 8.97 -28.77 -16.40
C TRP A 215 9.82 -27.99 -17.40
N GLN A 216 11.00 -27.50 -17.01
CA GLN A 216 11.87 -26.65 -17.84
C GLN A 216 11.05 -25.55 -18.52
N ALA A 217 10.25 -24.83 -17.71
CA ALA A 217 9.22 -23.93 -18.18
C ALA A 217 9.08 -22.70 -17.28
N GLN A 218 8.73 -21.56 -17.85
CA GLN A 218 8.33 -20.40 -17.05
C GLN A 218 6.99 -20.68 -16.36
N MET A 219 6.91 -20.41 -15.06
CA MET A 219 5.66 -20.38 -14.33
C MET A 219 5.01 -19.01 -14.39
N PHE A 220 3.68 -19.00 -14.33
CA PHE A 220 2.86 -17.80 -14.28
C PHE A 220 1.87 -17.89 -13.11
N PRO A 221 1.47 -16.76 -12.54
CA PRO A 221 0.34 -16.67 -11.64
C PRO A 221 -0.91 -17.27 -12.30
N TYR A 222 -1.48 -18.31 -11.70
CA TYR A 222 -2.71 -18.95 -12.17
C TYR A 222 -3.38 -19.69 -11.00
N ASN A 223 -4.68 -19.45 -10.78
CA ASN A 223 -5.47 -20.05 -9.70
C ASN A 223 -4.80 -19.96 -8.31
N GLY A 224 -4.31 -18.77 -7.96
CA GLY A 224 -3.77 -18.50 -6.61
C GLY A 224 -2.37 -19.08 -6.36
N LYS A 225 -1.64 -19.53 -7.39
CA LYS A 225 -0.26 -20.01 -7.25
C LYS A 225 0.55 -19.81 -8.53
N CYS A 226 1.87 -20.02 -8.44
CA CYS A 226 2.71 -20.15 -9.62
C CYS A 226 2.49 -21.51 -10.28
N THR A 227 2.09 -21.51 -11.55
CA THR A 227 1.78 -22.71 -12.35
C THR A 227 2.58 -22.67 -13.65
N HIS A 228 3.21 -23.78 -14.04
CA HIS A 228 3.94 -23.85 -15.31
C HIS A 228 2.98 -23.74 -16.51
N ARG A 229 3.45 -23.12 -17.61
CA ARG A 229 2.60 -22.83 -18.78
C ARG A 229 1.86 -24.05 -19.39
N PHE A 230 2.37 -25.27 -19.22
CA PHE A 230 1.71 -26.48 -19.72
C PHE A 230 0.47 -26.89 -18.93
N ALA A 231 0.32 -26.42 -17.69
CA ALA A 231 -0.88 -26.62 -16.87
C ALA A 231 -1.83 -25.41 -16.88
N ILE A 232 -1.59 -24.44 -17.76
CA ILE A 232 -2.44 -23.26 -17.93
C ILE A 232 -3.16 -23.37 -19.29
N PRO A 233 -4.50 -23.22 -19.35
CA PRO A 233 -5.27 -23.27 -20.59
C PRO A 233 -4.75 -22.31 -21.66
N ILE A 234 -4.77 -22.75 -22.92
CA ILE A 234 -4.43 -21.89 -24.08
C ILE A 234 -5.32 -20.63 -24.18
N SER A 235 -6.53 -20.67 -23.62
CA SER A 235 -7.45 -19.53 -23.55
C SER A 235 -6.98 -18.42 -22.61
N TRP A 236 -6.10 -18.73 -21.65
CA TRP A 236 -5.57 -17.75 -20.70
C TRP A 236 -4.44 -16.95 -21.34
N PHE A 237 -4.78 -15.75 -21.83
CA PHE A 237 -3.88 -14.78 -22.48
C PHE A 237 -2.97 -15.34 -23.59
N LYS A 238 -3.32 -16.50 -24.19
CA LYS A 238 -2.50 -17.23 -25.18
C LYS A 238 -1.08 -17.59 -24.72
N ILE A 239 -0.80 -17.53 -23.42
CA ILE A 239 0.52 -17.86 -22.86
C ILE A 239 0.57 -19.29 -22.31
N GLY A 240 -0.58 -19.76 -21.83
CA GLY A 240 -0.82 -21.16 -21.50
C GLY A 240 -0.72 -22.06 -22.73
N LEU A 241 -0.34 -23.31 -22.49
CA LEU A 241 -0.15 -24.34 -23.52
C LEU A 241 -0.99 -25.59 -23.29
N LEU A 242 -1.84 -25.61 -22.25
CA LEU A 242 -2.76 -26.72 -21.99
C LEU A 242 -3.91 -26.70 -23.01
N PRO A 243 -4.01 -27.71 -23.90
CA PRO A 243 -5.08 -27.75 -24.89
C PRO A 243 -6.45 -28.00 -24.25
N ASP A 244 -7.50 -27.58 -24.93
CA ASP A 244 -8.88 -27.84 -24.52
C ASP A 244 -9.28 -29.31 -24.78
N CYS A 245 -10.05 -29.87 -23.86
CA CYS A 245 -10.60 -31.23 -23.92
C CYS A 245 -12.10 -31.23 -24.26
N SER A 246 -12.74 -30.08 -24.47
CA SER A 246 -14.14 -30.01 -24.88
C SER A 246 -14.40 -30.83 -26.15
N GLY A 247 -15.31 -31.80 -26.07
CA GLY A 247 -15.64 -32.70 -27.18
C GLY A 247 -14.59 -33.77 -27.49
N LYS A 248 -13.52 -33.89 -26.68
CA LYS A 248 -12.58 -35.01 -26.77
C LYS A 248 -13.06 -36.18 -25.91
N ALA A 249 -12.72 -37.38 -26.36
CA ALA A 249 -12.87 -38.57 -25.53
C ALA A 249 -11.93 -38.50 -24.32
N ASP A 250 -12.28 -39.20 -23.25
CA ASP A 250 -11.36 -39.37 -22.13
C ASP A 250 -10.14 -40.18 -22.58
N GLY A 251 -8.95 -39.74 -22.14
CA GLY A 251 -7.70 -40.38 -22.54
C GLY A 251 -6.48 -39.46 -22.48
N HIS A 252 -5.36 -39.97 -22.96
CA HIS A 252 -4.07 -39.27 -22.96
C HIS A 252 -3.71 -38.76 -24.33
N TYR A 253 -3.18 -37.55 -24.42
CA TYR A 253 -2.92 -36.86 -25.68
C TYR A 253 -1.57 -36.15 -25.65
N GLN A 254 -0.90 -36.11 -26.80
CA GLN A 254 0.39 -35.45 -26.96
C GLN A 254 0.23 -33.93 -27.04
N TYR A 255 1.13 -33.18 -26.37
CA TYR A 255 1.24 -31.73 -26.58
C TYR A 255 1.76 -31.39 -27.99
N PRO A 256 1.16 -30.41 -28.69
CA PRO A 256 1.64 -30.03 -30.02
C PRO A 256 3.02 -29.35 -30.04
N THR A 257 3.35 -28.59 -28.99
CA THR A 257 4.51 -27.67 -28.97
C THR A 257 5.58 -28.07 -27.97
N ARG A 258 5.59 -29.33 -27.53
CA ARG A 258 6.50 -29.83 -26.50
C ARG A 258 7.05 -31.19 -26.89
N PRO A 259 8.32 -31.49 -26.56
CA PRO A 259 8.83 -32.85 -26.66
C PRO A 259 7.95 -33.82 -25.88
N CYS A 260 8.14 -35.10 -26.15
CA CYS A 260 7.24 -36.13 -25.66
C CYS A 260 7.57 -36.51 -24.21
N ASP A 261 8.30 -35.65 -23.49
CA ASP A 261 8.55 -35.76 -22.05
C ASP A 261 7.28 -35.52 -21.22
N VAL A 262 6.22 -35.00 -21.85
CA VAL A 262 4.93 -34.69 -21.22
C VAL A 262 3.75 -35.02 -22.13
N TYR A 263 2.57 -35.21 -21.54
CA TYR A 263 1.28 -35.39 -22.21
C TYR A 263 0.17 -34.71 -21.41
N TYR A 264 -1.02 -34.54 -21.98
CA TYR A 264 -2.19 -34.09 -21.21
C TYR A 264 -3.26 -35.18 -21.17
N LYS A 265 -3.90 -35.31 -20.00
CA LYS A 265 -5.05 -36.19 -19.78
C LYS A 265 -6.34 -35.38 -19.94
N CYS A 266 -7.28 -35.91 -20.70
CA CYS A 266 -8.68 -35.46 -20.70
C CYS A 266 -9.51 -36.43 -19.84
N GLU A 267 -10.27 -35.89 -18.90
CA GLU A 267 -11.22 -36.64 -18.07
C GLU A 267 -12.47 -35.79 -17.84
N GLY A 268 -13.63 -36.25 -18.32
CA GLY A 268 -14.89 -35.51 -18.22
C GLY A 268 -14.81 -34.11 -18.86
N GLY A 269 -14.02 -33.95 -19.91
CA GLY A 269 -13.78 -32.67 -20.59
C GLY A 269 -12.77 -31.74 -19.90
N VAL A 270 -12.15 -32.14 -18.78
CA VAL A 270 -11.12 -31.35 -18.09
C VAL A 270 -9.73 -31.82 -18.50
N ALA A 271 -8.89 -30.88 -18.95
CA ALA A 271 -7.50 -31.13 -19.31
C ALA A 271 -6.57 -31.03 -18.09
N THR A 272 -5.63 -31.95 -17.94
CA THR A 272 -4.56 -31.89 -16.93
C THR A 272 -3.20 -32.22 -17.54
N ALA A 273 -2.18 -31.43 -17.24
CA ALA A 273 -0.81 -31.67 -17.68
C ALA A 273 -0.17 -32.80 -16.86
N VAL A 274 0.49 -33.75 -17.53
CA VAL A 274 1.19 -34.86 -16.88
C VAL A 274 2.59 -35.02 -17.45
N LYS A 275 3.59 -35.15 -16.57
CA LYS A 275 4.98 -35.42 -16.96
C LYS A 275 5.25 -36.92 -16.94
N CYS A 276 5.94 -37.42 -17.95
CA CYS A 276 6.37 -38.81 -17.96
C CYS A 276 7.45 -39.06 -16.89
N PRO A 277 7.56 -40.29 -16.35
CA PRO A 277 8.68 -40.68 -15.50
C PRO A 277 10.04 -40.38 -16.14
N PRO A 278 11.10 -40.15 -15.34
CA PRO A 278 12.43 -39.89 -15.87
C PRO A 278 12.87 -40.94 -16.90
N ASN A 279 13.49 -40.51 -17.99
CA ASN A 279 13.96 -41.34 -19.10
C ASN A 279 12.87 -42.11 -19.87
N THR A 280 11.61 -41.68 -19.77
CA THR A 280 10.50 -42.21 -20.60
C THR A 280 9.86 -41.07 -21.39
N ASN A 281 9.25 -41.42 -22.51
CA ASN A 281 8.54 -40.49 -23.38
C ASN A 281 7.13 -41.02 -23.65
N PHE A 282 6.19 -40.10 -23.90
CA PHE A 282 4.82 -40.43 -24.27
C PHE A 282 4.78 -41.02 -25.67
N ASP A 283 4.30 -42.25 -25.78
CA ASP A 283 4.10 -42.95 -27.04
C ASP A 283 2.68 -42.70 -27.56
N THR A 284 2.56 -42.17 -28.77
CA THR A 284 1.27 -41.75 -29.33
C THR A 284 0.39 -42.92 -29.79
N ALA A 285 1.00 -44.07 -30.08
CA ALA A 285 0.30 -45.29 -30.51
C ALA A 285 -0.29 -46.02 -29.31
N THR A 286 0.48 -46.17 -28.23
CA THR A 286 0.08 -46.90 -27.02
C THR A 286 -0.56 -46.00 -25.95
N ARG A 287 -0.41 -44.67 -26.06
CA ARG A 287 -0.96 -43.66 -25.13
C ARG A 287 -0.43 -43.77 -23.70
N VAL A 288 0.79 -44.29 -23.55
CA VAL A 288 1.49 -44.46 -22.27
C VAL A 288 2.94 -43.99 -22.37
N CYS A 289 3.58 -43.71 -21.24
CA CYS A 289 5.00 -43.39 -21.21
C CYS A 289 5.84 -44.68 -21.32
N SER A 290 6.76 -44.74 -22.26
CA SER A 290 7.67 -45.88 -22.47
C SER A 290 9.09 -45.41 -22.79
N VAL A 291 10.07 -46.30 -22.62
CA VAL A 291 11.48 -46.01 -22.96
C VAL A 291 11.67 -45.98 -24.49
N SER A 292 10.95 -46.84 -25.21
CA SER A 292 10.97 -46.99 -26.67
C SER A 292 9.76 -46.32 -27.32
N ALA A 293 9.46 -45.09 -26.92
CA ALA A 293 8.28 -44.38 -27.40
C ALA A 293 8.45 -43.90 -28.84
N SER A 294 7.44 -44.16 -29.67
CA SER A 294 7.31 -43.50 -30.97
C SER A 294 6.52 -42.20 -30.79
N CYS A 295 7.14 -41.07 -31.11
CA CYS A 295 6.48 -39.79 -31.00
C CYS A 295 6.68 -38.92 -32.24
N SER A 296 5.57 -38.39 -32.76
CA SER A 296 5.58 -37.38 -33.81
C SER A 296 5.92 -36.03 -33.18
N SER A 297 7.22 -35.73 -33.01
CA SER A 297 7.62 -34.37 -32.66
C SER A 297 7.15 -33.44 -33.77
N ALA A 298 6.30 -32.45 -33.46
CA ALA A 298 6.16 -31.30 -34.36
C ALA A 298 7.53 -30.62 -34.40
N GLN A 299 8.13 -30.55 -35.59
CA GLN A 299 9.31 -29.73 -35.83
C GLN A 299 8.99 -28.30 -35.38
N LEU A 300 9.90 -27.71 -34.59
CA LEU A 300 9.96 -26.27 -34.37
C LEU A 300 10.01 -25.52 -35.71
#